data_AF-A0A7L2RW60-F1
#
_entry.id   AF-A0A7L2RW60-F1
#
_cell.length_a   1.000
_cell.length_b   1.000
_cell.length_c   1.000
_cell.angle_alpha   90.00
_cell.angle_beta   90.00
_cell.angle_gamma   90.00
#
_symmetry.space_group_name_H-M   'P 1'
#
loop_
_entity.id
_entity.type
_entity.pdbx_description
1 polymer ?
#
loop_
_entity_poly.entity_id
_entity_poly.type
_entity_poly.pdbx_seq_one_letter_code
_entity_poly.pdbx_strand_id
1 'polypeptide(L)'
;EADPEQWERACDTLLMCIVTVLNHGLRNGGGVGDILRKPSKDESLFPARVVYDLLFFFIVIIIVLNLIFGVIIDTFADLRSEKQKKEEILKTTCFICGLERDKFDNKTVSFEEHIKYEHNMWNYLYFIVLVRVKNKTDYTGPESYVAQMIKNKNLDWFPRMRAMSLVSNEGEGEQNEIRNLQDKLNTTMKLVSHLTSQLNELKEQV
;
A
#
# COMPACT_ATOMS: atom_id res chain seq x y z
N GLU A 1 -11.36 -70.67 -11.44
CA GLU A 1 -11.94 -70.22 -10.15
C GLU A 1 -11.39 -68.83 -9.86
N ALA A 2 -12.26 -67.85 -9.64
CA ALA A 2 -11.84 -66.50 -9.29
C ALA A 2 -11.64 -66.46 -7.77
N ASP A 3 -10.43 -66.09 -7.35
CA ASP A 3 -10.05 -65.86 -5.97
C ASP A 3 -10.98 -64.78 -5.38
N PRO A 4 -11.70 -65.01 -4.27
CA PRO A 4 -12.48 -63.95 -3.65
C PRO A 4 -11.46 -62.97 -3.06
N GLU A 5 -11.29 -61.81 -3.71
CA GLU A 5 -10.51 -60.69 -3.18
C GLU A 5 -10.87 -60.49 -1.71
N GLN A 6 -9.92 -60.80 -0.84
CA GLN A 6 -10.04 -60.73 0.60
C GLN A 6 -10.11 -59.25 1.00
N TRP A 7 -11.29 -58.66 0.90
CA TRP A 7 -11.52 -57.28 1.35
C TRP A 7 -11.27 -57.24 2.86
N GLU A 8 -10.20 -56.56 3.29
CA GLU A 8 -9.94 -56.36 4.70
C GLU A 8 -11.13 -55.64 5.35
N ARG A 9 -11.58 -56.12 6.52
CA ARG A 9 -12.74 -55.56 7.22
C ARG A 9 -12.36 -54.19 7.82
N ALA A 10 -12.60 -53.14 7.05
CA ALA A 10 -12.12 -51.79 7.36
C ALA A 10 -12.85 -51.06 8.51
N CYS A 11 -13.71 -51.75 9.29
CA CYS A 11 -14.52 -51.17 10.36
C CYS A 11 -14.70 -52.11 11.58
N ASP A 12 -13.72 -52.97 11.89
CA ASP A 12 -13.81 -53.85 13.07
C ASP A 12 -13.60 -53.10 14.40
N THR A 13 -12.91 -51.95 14.37
CA THR A 13 -12.85 -51.01 15.50
C THR A 13 -13.37 -49.64 15.09
N LEU A 14 -13.94 -48.89 16.06
CA LEU A 14 -14.46 -47.55 15.82
C LEU A 14 -13.38 -46.61 15.25
N LEU A 15 -12.16 -46.68 15.78
CA LEU A 15 -11.04 -45.86 15.32
C LEU A 15 -10.64 -46.21 13.88
N MET A 16 -10.52 -47.51 13.56
CA MET A 16 -10.22 -47.96 12.20
C MET A 16 -11.31 -47.50 11.23
N CYS A 17 -12.58 -47.60 11.63
CA CYS A 17 -13.69 -47.16 10.79
C CYS A 17 -13.66 -45.65 10.53
N ILE A 18 -13.41 -44.82 11.54
CA ILE A 18 -13.30 -43.36 11.38
C ILE A 18 -12.14 -43.00 10.45
N VAL A 19 -10.96 -43.61 10.64
CA VAL A 19 -9.79 -43.32 9.80
C VAL A 19 -10.02 -43.79 8.36
N THR A 20 -10.61 -44.97 8.15
CA THR A 20 -10.95 -45.48 6.82
C THR A 20 -11.94 -44.55 6.11
N VAL A 21 -12.99 -44.10 6.81
CA VAL A 21 -13.99 -43.17 6.25
C VAL A 21 -13.38 -41.82 5.92
N LEU A 22 -12.50 -41.27 6.76
CA LEU A 22 -11.81 -40.02 6.46
C LEU A 22 -10.85 -40.16 5.26
N ASN A 23 -10.08 -41.23 5.20
CA ASN A 23 -9.10 -41.42 4.13
C ASN A 23 -9.76 -41.75 2.79
N HIS A 24 -10.56 -42.83 2.74
CA HIS A 24 -11.17 -43.27 1.49
C HIS A 24 -12.44 -42.50 1.14
N GLY A 25 -13.24 -42.10 2.14
CA GLY A 25 -14.53 -41.41 1.92
C GLY A 25 -14.37 -39.99 1.41
N LEU A 26 -13.31 -39.28 1.81
CA LEU A 26 -13.00 -37.95 1.28
C LEU A 26 -12.25 -38.01 -0.06
N ARG A 27 -11.37 -39.01 -0.25
CA ARG A 27 -10.45 -39.05 -1.41
C ARG A 27 -11.04 -39.71 -2.65
N ASN A 28 -11.95 -40.67 -2.51
CA ASN A 28 -12.57 -41.37 -3.64
C ASN A 28 -13.72 -40.58 -4.29
N GLY A 29 -14.06 -39.41 -3.77
CA GLY A 29 -14.97 -38.45 -4.40
C GLY A 29 -16.46 -38.79 -4.32
N GLY A 30 -16.87 -40.06 -4.20
CA GLY A 30 -18.29 -40.47 -4.10
C GLY A 30 -18.88 -40.50 -2.69
N GLY A 31 -18.10 -40.15 -1.67
CA GLY A 31 -18.52 -40.12 -0.27
C GLY A 31 -18.41 -41.47 0.44
N VAL A 32 -19.02 -41.57 1.63
CA VAL A 32 -18.86 -42.72 2.53
C VAL A 32 -19.64 -43.97 2.09
N GLY A 33 -20.68 -43.78 1.26
CA GLY A 33 -21.51 -44.87 0.74
C GLY A 33 -20.77 -45.85 -0.16
N ASP A 34 -19.66 -45.41 -0.79
CA ASP A 34 -18.86 -46.26 -1.69
C ASP A 34 -17.89 -47.19 -0.96
N ILE A 35 -17.57 -46.90 0.31
CA ILE A 35 -16.66 -47.71 1.14
C ILE A 35 -17.42 -48.63 2.07
N LEU A 36 -18.56 -48.17 2.58
CA LEU A 36 -19.38 -48.96 3.46
C LEU A 36 -20.20 -49.98 2.67
N ARG A 37 -20.55 -51.10 3.33
CA ARG A 37 -21.30 -52.19 2.70
C ARG A 37 -22.59 -51.68 2.05
N LYS A 38 -22.81 -52.07 0.79
CA LYS A 38 -24.06 -51.79 0.07
C LYS A 38 -25.26 -52.33 0.87
N PRO A 39 -26.23 -51.49 1.25
CA PRO A 39 -27.37 -51.94 2.04
C PRO A 39 -28.32 -52.80 1.18
N SER A 40 -28.88 -53.87 1.74
CA SER A 40 -29.89 -54.68 1.04
C SER A 40 -31.24 -53.96 1.03
N LYS A 41 -32.06 -54.19 0.00
CA LYS A 41 -33.42 -53.64 -0.11
C LYS A 41 -34.35 -54.14 1.00
N ASP A 42 -34.04 -55.30 1.57
CA ASP A 42 -34.86 -55.96 2.61
C ASP A 42 -34.54 -55.46 4.03
N GLU A 43 -33.58 -54.55 4.19
CA GLU A 43 -33.21 -53.99 5.49
C GLU A 43 -34.12 -52.81 5.85
N SER A 44 -34.70 -52.83 7.05
CA SER A 44 -35.59 -51.77 7.55
C SER A 44 -34.92 -50.39 7.61
N LEU A 45 -33.59 -50.34 7.72
CA LEU A 45 -32.78 -49.12 7.80
C LEU A 45 -32.31 -48.62 6.43
N PHE A 46 -32.67 -49.28 5.33
CA PHE A 46 -32.22 -48.90 3.98
C PHE A 46 -32.52 -47.43 3.63
N PRO A 47 -33.73 -46.88 3.83
CA PRO A 47 -34.03 -45.49 3.49
C PRO A 47 -33.22 -44.49 4.34
N ALA A 48 -33.11 -44.75 5.65
CA ALA A 48 -32.33 -43.91 6.56
C ALA A 48 -30.86 -43.89 6.15
N ARG A 49 -30.35 -45.04 5.69
CA ARG A 49 -28.97 -45.17 5.24
C ARG A 49 -28.68 -44.37 3.98
N VAL A 50 -29.55 -44.44 2.97
CA VAL A 50 -29.41 -43.67 1.73
C VAL A 50 -29.41 -42.17 2.01
N VAL A 51 -30.31 -41.69 2.87
CA VAL A 51 -30.37 -40.26 3.25
C VAL A 51 -29.07 -39.84 3.94
N TYR A 52 -28.53 -40.66 4.83
CA TYR A 52 -27.25 -40.40 5.48
C TYR A 52 -26.09 -40.28 4.48
N ASP A 53 -25.96 -41.22 3.54
CA ASP A 53 -24.87 -41.22 2.56
C ASP A 53 -24.97 -40.01 1.61
N LEU A 54 -26.19 -39.61 1.21
CA LEU A 54 -26.43 -38.40 0.41
C LEU A 54 -26.10 -37.11 1.17
N LEU A 55 -26.55 -36.99 2.43
CA LEU A 55 -26.25 -35.82 3.27
C LEU A 55 -24.75 -35.68 3.52
N PHE A 56 -24.07 -36.80 3.78
CA PHE A 56 -22.62 -36.81 3.92
C PHE A 56 -21.92 -36.30 2.66
N PHE A 57 -22.33 -36.79 1.48
CA PHE A 57 -21.78 -36.34 0.20
C PHE A 57 -21.96 -34.84 -0.01
N PHE A 58 -23.19 -34.32 0.13
CA PHE A 58 -23.44 -32.89 -0.09
C PHE A 58 -22.73 -32.00 0.93
N ILE A 59 -22.78 -32.35 2.22
CA ILE A 59 -22.22 -31.48 3.26
C ILE A 59 -20.70 -31.57 3.27
N VAL A 60 -20.13 -32.78 3.33
CA VAL A 60 -18.70 -32.96 3.57
C VAL A 60 -17.89 -32.82 2.28
N ILE A 61 -18.34 -33.45 1.19
CA ILE A 61 -17.59 -33.41 -0.08
C ILE A 61 -17.86 -32.10 -0.80
N ILE A 62 -19.14 -31.76 -1.04
CA ILE A 62 -19.46 -30.59 -1.86
C ILE A 62 -19.27 -29.27 -1.09
N ILE A 63 -19.78 -29.14 0.14
CA ILE A 63 -19.68 -27.86 0.87
C ILE A 63 -18.31 -27.71 1.52
N VAL A 64 -17.87 -28.64 2.37
CA VAL A 64 -16.65 -28.45 3.18
C VAL A 64 -15.38 -28.42 2.32
N LEU A 65 -15.18 -29.37 1.40
CA LEU A 65 -13.96 -29.37 0.58
C LEU A 65 -13.88 -28.12 -0.33
N ASN A 66 -15.00 -27.72 -0.96
CA ASN A 66 -15.00 -26.51 -1.79
C ASN A 66 -14.85 -25.23 -0.95
N LEU A 67 -15.32 -25.21 0.30
CA LEU A 67 -15.06 -24.10 1.21
C LEU A 67 -13.56 -24.00 1.54
N ILE A 68 -12.89 -25.13 1.84
CA ILE A 68 -11.44 -25.14 2.09
C ILE A 68 -10.69 -24.62 0.86
N PHE A 69 -11.01 -25.11 -0.33
CA PHE A 69 -10.42 -24.58 -1.57
C PHE A 69 -10.75 -23.10 -1.78
N GLY A 70 -11.97 -22.67 -1.44
CA GLY A 70 -12.40 -21.27 -1.49
C GLY A 70 -11.51 -20.38 -0.63
N VAL A 71 -11.26 -20.76 0.64
CA VAL A 71 -10.37 -20.02 1.54
C VAL A 71 -8.94 -19.97 0.99
N ILE A 72 -8.43 -21.07 0.45
CA ILE A 72 -7.10 -21.09 -0.16
C ILE A 72 -7.02 -20.13 -1.36
N ILE A 73 -8.02 -20.14 -2.24
CA ILE A 73 -8.05 -19.23 -3.41
C ILE A 73 -8.14 -17.77 -2.97
N ASP A 74 -8.99 -17.48 -1.98
CA ASP A 74 -9.18 -16.14 -1.44
C ASP A 74 -7.88 -15.59 -0.83
N THR A 75 -7.20 -16.39 0.00
CA THR A 75 -5.90 -16.00 0.58
C THR A 75 -4.83 -15.77 -0.48
N PHE A 76 -4.79 -16.55 -1.57
CA PHE A 76 -3.88 -16.29 -2.67
C PHE A 76 -4.22 -15.03 -3.46
N ALA A 77 -5.51 -14.73 -3.64
CA ALA A 77 -5.97 -13.50 -4.27
C ALA A 77 -5.57 -12.27 -3.43
N ASP A 78 -5.72 -12.35 -2.11
CA ASP A 78 -5.30 -11.30 -1.18
C ASP A 78 -3.78 -11.06 -1.23
N LEU A 79 -2.98 -12.12 -1.13
CA LEU A 79 -1.51 -12.00 -1.22
C LEU A 79 -1.07 -11.38 -2.55
N ARG A 80 -1.77 -11.69 -3.64
CA ARG A 80 -1.52 -11.08 -4.95
C ARG A 80 -1.89 -9.59 -4.95
N SER A 81 -3.05 -9.23 -4.41
CA SER A 81 -3.51 -7.85 -4.31
C SER A 81 -2.54 -7.01 -3.47
N GLU A 82 -2.09 -7.52 -2.32
CA GLU A 82 -1.11 -6.86 -1.48
C GLU A 82 0.23 -6.64 -2.19
N LYS A 83 0.71 -7.65 -2.93
CA LYS A 83 1.93 -7.52 -3.73
C LYS A 83 1.78 -6.44 -4.80
N GLN A 84 0.67 -6.46 -5.54
CA GLN A 84 0.40 -5.48 -6.59
C GLN A 84 0.32 -4.06 -6.02
N LYS A 85 -0.38 -3.86 -4.90
CA LYS A 85 -0.46 -2.57 -4.21
C LYS A 85 0.92 -2.06 -3.77
N LYS A 86 1.77 -2.93 -3.21
CA LYS A 86 3.15 -2.56 -2.83
C LYS A 86 3.99 -2.15 -4.05
N GLU A 87 3.89 -2.89 -5.14
CA GLU A 87 4.60 -2.55 -6.39
C GLU A 87 4.10 -1.25 -7.02
N GLU A 88 2.80 -0.98 -6.92
CA GLU A 88 2.21 0.27 -7.40
C GLU A 88 2.74 1.46 -6.60
N ILE A 89 2.65 1.42 -5.26
CA ILE A 89 3.19 2.49 -4.38
C ILE A 89 4.68 2.74 -4.67
N LEU A 90 5.47 1.69 -4.88
CA LEU A 90 6.89 1.83 -5.19
C LEU A 90 7.15 2.54 -6.53
N LYS A 91 6.24 2.39 -7.50
CA LYS A 91 6.35 3.00 -8.85
C LYS A 91 5.75 4.41 -8.91
N THR A 92 4.74 4.70 -8.10
CA THR A 92 3.96 5.95 -8.17
C THR A 92 4.29 6.92 -7.05
N THR A 93 4.98 6.51 -6.00
CA THR A 93 5.32 7.37 -4.86
C THR A 93 6.82 7.47 -4.69
N CYS A 94 7.35 8.68 -4.51
CA CYS A 94 8.76 8.90 -4.25
C CYS A 94 9.14 8.37 -2.86
N PHE A 95 10.13 7.47 -2.79
CA PHE A 95 10.57 6.82 -1.56
C PHE A 95 11.04 7.79 -0.46
N ILE A 96 11.62 8.93 -0.84
CA ILE A 96 12.21 9.88 0.09
C ILE A 96 11.17 10.86 0.63
N CYS A 97 10.44 11.54 -0.24
CA CYS A 97 9.52 12.62 0.16
C CYS A 97 8.06 12.21 0.29
N GLY A 98 7.67 11.05 -0.22
CA GLY A 98 6.28 10.57 -0.18
C GLY A 98 5.34 11.25 -1.16
N LEU A 99 5.85 12.06 -2.10
CA LEU A 99 5.02 12.67 -3.14
C LEU A 99 4.64 11.64 -4.21
N GLU A 100 3.38 11.70 -4.62
CA GLU A 100 2.86 10.91 -5.74
C GLU A 100 3.33 11.48 -7.08
N ARG A 101 3.42 10.60 -8.08
CA ARG A 101 3.85 10.90 -9.44
C ARG A 101 2.98 11.96 -10.10
N ASP A 102 1.68 11.98 -9.78
CA ASP A 102 0.70 12.95 -10.30
C ASP A 102 1.09 14.41 -10.01
N LYS A 103 1.85 14.68 -8.93
CA LYS A 103 2.30 16.04 -8.59
C LYS A 103 3.36 16.59 -9.52
N PHE A 104 4.02 15.72 -10.29
CA PHE A 104 5.05 16.08 -11.25
C PHE A 104 4.49 16.13 -12.68
N ASP A 105 3.25 15.69 -12.90
CA ASP A 105 2.58 15.82 -14.19
C ASP A 105 2.38 17.31 -14.51
N ASN A 106 2.68 17.70 -15.75
CA ASN A 106 2.66 19.10 -16.23
C ASN A 106 3.61 20.06 -15.49
N LYS A 107 4.64 19.55 -14.82
CA LYS A 107 5.74 20.35 -14.25
C LYS A 107 6.99 20.26 -15.12
N THR A 108 7.95 21.14 -14.85
CA THR A 108 9.22 21.22 -15.61
C THR A 108 10.13 20.02 -15.36
N VAL A 109 9.99 19.36 -14.22
CA VAL A 109 10.78 18.19 -13.82
C VAL A 109 9.87 16.97 -13.81
N SER A 110 10.25 15.95 -14.57
CA SER A 110 9.54 14.66 -14.59
C SER A 110 9.74 13.88 -13.29
N PHE A 111 8.82 12.97 -12.98
CA PHE A 111 8.96 12.09 -11.81
C PHE A 111 10.23 11.24 -11.88
N GLU A 112 10.61 10.76 -13.07
CA GLU A 112 11.83 9.98 -13.30
C GLU A 112 13.10 10.78 -13.01
N GLU A 113 13.15 12.05 -13.42
CA GLU A 113 14.27 12.94 -13.11
C GLU A 113 14.32 13.27 -11.61
N HIS A 114 13.16 13.51 -11.00
CA HIS A 114 13.03 13.75 -9.57
C HIS A 114 13.63 12.59 -8.75
N ILE A 115 13.23 11.34 -9.01
CA ILE A 115 13.78 10.19 -8.26
C ILE A 115 15.25 9.88 -8.59
N LYS A 116 15.71 10.23 -9.80
CA LYS A 116 17.06 9.90 -10.26
C LYS A 116 18.11 10.90 -9.79
N TYR A 117 17.78 12.20 -9.82
CA TYR A 117 18.73 13.28 -9.60
C TYR A 117 18.45 14.08 -8.32
N GLU A 118 17.20 14.30 -7.93
CA GLU A 118 16.87 15.02 -6.69
C GLU A 118 16.80 14.07 -5.49
N HIS A 119 15.98 13.01 -5.59
CA HIS A 119 15.64 12.10 -4.49
C HIS A 119 16.13 10.66 -4.74
N ASN A 120 17.39 10.54 -5.15
CA ASN A 120 18.01 9.23 -5.30
C ASN A 120 18.31 8.59 -3.93
N MET A 121 17.69 7.44 -3.65
CA MET A 121 17.82 6.74 -2.36
C MET A 121 19.28 6.42 -1.98
N TRP A 122 20.13 6.09 -2.95
CA TRP A 122 21.51 5.71 -2.70
C TRP A 122 22.37 6.90 -2.30
N ASN A 123 22.07 8.09 -2.85
CA ASN A 123 22.78 9.30 -2.47
C ASN A 123 22.56 9.65 -0.99
N TYR A 124 21.36 9.41 -0.45
CA TYR A 124 21.11 9.56 0.99
C TYR A 124 21.94 8.58 1.83
N LEU A 125 22.04 7.31 1.41
CA LEU A 125 22.87 6.32 2.09
C LEU A 125 24.35 6.71 2.05
N TYR A 126 24.86 7.11 0.88
CA TYR A 126 26.24 7.56 0.72
C TYR A 126 26.54 8.78 1.58
N PHE A 127 25.62 9.74 1.66
CA PHE A 127 25.76 10.91 2.52
C PHE A 127 25.81 10.55 4.01
N ILE A 128 24.97 9.61 4.47
CA ILE A 128 25.00 9.11 5.85
C ILE A 128 26.35 8.46 6.16
N VAL A 129 26.89 7.65 5.23
CA VAL A 129 28.21 7.03 5.38
C VAL A 129 29.32 8.09 5.42
N LEU A 130 29.26 9.08 4.52
CA LEU A 130 30.21 10.20 4.49
C LEU A 130 30.25 10.92 5.84
N VAL A 131 29.10 11.32 6.37
CA VAL A 131 29.02 12.02 7.66
C VAL A 131 29.60 11.16 8.79
N ARG A 132 29.43 9.83 8.77
CA ARG A 132 29.99 8.94 9.80
C ARG A 132 31.51 8.79 9.76
N VAL A 133 32.10 8.83 8.57
CA VAL A 133 33.55 8.58 8.37
C VAL A 133 34.36 9.87 8.38
N LYS A 134 33.79 10.97 7.88
CA LYS A 134 34.46 12.26 7.78
C LYS A 134 34.79 12.82 9.17
N ASN A 135 35.94 13.49 9.28
CA ASN A 135 36.36 14.13 10.52
C ASN A 135 35.39 15.26 10.88
N LYS A 136 35.01 15.33 12.17
CA LYS A 136 34.02 16.29 12.68
C LYS A 136 34.46 17.75 12.51
N THR A 137 35.77 18.01 12.50
CA THR A 137 36.31 19.38 12.29
C THR A 137 36.12 19.86 10.86
N ASP A 138 35.94 18.94 9.92
CA ASP A 138 35.88 19.23 8.48
C ASP A 138 34.42 19.26 7.99
N TYR A 139 33.46 19.11 8.92
CA TYR A 139 32.05 19.18 8.58
C TYR A 139 31.69 20.58 8.08
N THR A 140 30.90 20.61 7.02
CA THR A 140 30.17 21.81 6.62
C THR A 140 29.02 22.06 7.61
N GLY A 141 28.41 23.25 7.54
CA GLY A 141 27.22 23.57 8.36
C GLY A 141 26.10 22.54 8.23
N PRO A 142 25.64 22.21 7.01
CA PRO A 142 24.61 21.18 6.80
C PRO A 142 25.02 19.79 7.27
N GLU A 143 26.27 19.38 7.06
CA GLU A 143 26.77 18.08 7.54
C GLU A 143 26.73 18.01 9.07
N SER A 144 27.13 19.09 9.76
CA SER A 144 27.07 19.18 11.22
C SER A 144 25.64 19.07 11.75
N TYR A 145 24.70 19.77 11.09
CA TYR A 145 23.28 19.69 11.40
C TYR A 145 22.76 18.25 11.25
N VAL A 146 23.00 17.61 10.10
CA VAL A 146 22.54 16.23 9.87
C VAL A 146 23.22 15.24 10.82
N ALA A 147 24.50 15.42 11.13
CA ALA A 147 25.20 14.60 12.12
C ALA A 147 24.53 14.67 13.50
N GLN A 148 24.10 15.85 13.93
CA GLN A 148 23.37 16.04 15.17
C GLN A 148 21.98 15.40 15.13
N MET A 149 21.25 15.55 14.01
CA MET A 149 19.93 14.92 13.82
C MET A 149 20.03 13.39 13.89
N ILE A 150 21.03 12.80 13.22
CA ILE A 150 21.32 11.35 13.27
C ILE A 150 21.65 10.92 14.70
N LYS A 151 22.51 11.66 15.42
CA LYS A 151 22.87 11.38 16.82
C LYS A 151 21.63 11.40 17.73
N ASN A 152 20.72 12.33 17.49
CA ASN A 152 19.48 12.48 18.24
C ASN A 152 18.36 11.54 17.77
N LYS A 153 18.62 10.69 16.76
CA LYS A 153 17.62 9.83 16.10
C LYS A 153 16.40 10.61 15.58
N ASN A 154 16.61 11.87 15.19
CA ASN A 154 15.57 12.70 14.58
C ASN A 154 15.63 12.57 13.04
N LEU A 155 14.48 12.24 12.43
CA LEU A 155 14.32 12.05 10.98
C LEU A 155 13.78 13.29 10.23
N ASP A 156 13.56 14.41 10.92
CA ASP A 156 12.96 15.63 10.36
C ASP A 156 13.84 16.33 9.30
N TRP A 157 15.11 15.92 9.18
CA TRP A 157 16.00 16.43 8.15
C TRP A 157 15.72 15.85 6.75
N PHE A 158 14.97 14.74 6.65
CA PHE A 158 14.46 14.25 5.38
C PHE A 158 13.32 15.15 4.88
N PRO A 159 13.22 15.42 3.57
CA PRO A 159 12.08 16.16 3.03
C PRO A 159 10.81 15.31 3.18
N ARG A 160 9.72 15.92 3.66
CA ARG A 160 8.40 15.28 3.75
C ARG A 160 7.39 16.09 2.97
N MET A 161 6.70 15.47 2.02
CA MET A 161 5.68 16.09 1.17
C MET A 161 6.14 17.37 0.46
N ARG A 162 7.44 17.46 0.13
CA ARG A 162 8.06 18.61 -0.53
C ARG A 162 9.20 18.19 -1.45
N ALA A 163 9.42 18.96 -2.51
CA ALA A 163 10.53 18.81 -3.45
C ALA A 163 10.91 20.19 -4.01
N MET A 164 12.20 20.42 -4.27
CA MET A 164 12.70 21.71 -4.79
C MET A 164 12.04 22.09 -6.12
N SER A 165 11.86 21.10 -7.00
CA SER A 165 11.18 21.23 -8.29
C SER A 165 9.72 21.71 -8.22
N LEU A 166 9.06 21.57 -7.06
CA LEU A 166 7.66 21.96 -6.85
C LEU A 166 7.50 23.30 -6.11
N VAL A 167 8.58 23.94 -5.67
CA VAL A 167 8.54 25.23 -4.94
C VAL A 167 8.18 26.41 -5.85
N SER A 168 8.04 26.17 -7.16
CA SER A 168 7.59 27.12 -8.17
C SER A 168 6.09 27.43 -8.06
N ASN A 169 5.70 28.17 -7.02
CA ASN A 169 4.53 29.07 -7.04
C ASN A 169 4.64 30.28 -6.09
N GLU A 170 5.83 30.59 -5.55
CA GLU A 170 6.06 31.83 -4.78
C GLU A 170 5.87 33.11 -5.63
N GLY A 171 5.89 32.98 -6.97
CA GLY A 171 5.64 34.10 -7.88
C GLY A 171 4.23 34.70 -7.79
N GLU A 172 3.21 33.96 -7.34
CA GLU A 172 1.88 34.54 -7.11
C GLU A 172 1.84 35.45 -5.88
N GLY A 173 2.65 35.15 -4.86
CA GLY A 173 2.84 36.00 -3.69
C GLY A 173 3.57 37.29 -4.07
N GLU A 174 4.70 37.15 -4.76
CA GLU A 174 5.51 38.27 -5.22
C GLU A 174 4.75 39.21 -6.17
N GLN A 175 3.95 38.68 -7.10
CA GLN A 175 3.11 39.50 -7.98
C GLN A 175 2.04 40.29 -7.21
N ASN A 176 1.43 39.68 -6.19
CA ASN A 176 0.46 40.37 -5.34
C ASN A 176 1.12 41.46 -4.50
N GLU A 177 2.34 41.24 -4.00
CA GLU A 177 3.10 42.24 -3.27
C GLU A 177 3.51 43.42 -4.17
N ILE A 178 3.97 43.16 -5.39
CA ILE A 178 4.30 44.19 -6.39
C ILE A 178 3.07 45.04 -6.71
N ARG A 179 1.89 44.41 -6.91
CA ARG A 179 0.63 45.13 -7.15
C ARG A 179 0.28 46.03 -5.96
N ASN A 180 0.36 45.51 -4.74
CA ASN A 180 0.10 46.29 -3.52
C ASN A 180 1.07 47.47 -3.35
N LEU A 181 2.35 47.30 -3.71
CA LEU A 181 3.33 48.37 -3.69
C LEU A 181 3.02 49.45 -4.73
N GLN A 182 2.57 49.05 -5.92
CA GLN A 182 2.20 49.97 -6.99
C GLN A 182 0.96 50.81 -6.64
N ASP A 183 -0.03 50.22 -5.96
CA ASP A 183 -1.20 50.96 -5.46
C ASP A 183 -0.85 51.98 -4.37
N LYS A 184 0.06 51.60 -3.44
CA LYS A 184 0.58 52.54 -2.44
C LYS A 184 1.33 53.69 -3.10
N LEU A 185 2.20 53.41 -4.07
CA LEU A 185 2.95 54.44 -4.80
C LEU A 185 2.01 55.42 -5.52
N ASN A 186 0.97 54.92 -6.18
CA ASN A 186 -0.03 55.75 -6.87
C ASN A 186 -0.79 56.66 -5.89
N THR A 187 -1.10 56.15 -4.69
CA THR A 187 -1.79 56.94 -3.66
C THR A 187 -0.88 58.03 -3.10
N THR A 188 0.40 57.70 -2.84
CA THR A 188 1.39 58.69 -2.41
C THR A 188 1.62 59.75 -3.49
N MET A 189 1.71 59.39 -4.77
CA MET A 189 1.82 60.36 -5.86
C MET A 189 0.63 61.33 -5.91
N LYS A 190 -0.60 60.83 -5.75
CA LYS A 190 -1.81 61.68 -5.69
C LYS A 190 -1.79 62.64 -4.50
N LEU A 191 -1.36 62.17 -3.34
CA LEU A 191 -1.20 63.00 -2.14
C LEU A 191 -0.17 64.12 -2.37
N VAL A 192 0.99 63.77 -2.95
CA VAL A 192 2.03 64.76 -3.27
C VAL A 192 1.54 65.78 -4.30
N SER A 193 0.84 65.36 -5.35
CA SER A 193 0.29 66.29 -6.34
C SER A 193 -0.75 67.21 -5.72
N HIS A 194 -1.61 66.69 -4.85
CA HIS A 194 -2.64 67.49 -4.18
C HIS A 194 -2.02 68.52 -3.24
N LEU A 195 -1.05 68.10 -2.40
CA LEU A 195 -0.33 68.99 -1.51
C LEU A 195 0.41 70.08 -2.28
N THR A 196 1.03 69.73 -3.41
CA THR A 196 1.72 70.69 -4.29
C THR A 196 0.75 71.73 -4.87
N SER A 197 -0.46 71.31 -5.27
CA SER A 197 -1.52 72.23 -5.72
C SER A 197 -1.95 73.19 -4.61
N GLN A 198 -2.21 72.67 -3.41
CA GLN A 198 -2.59 73.49 -2.25
C GLN A 198 -1.49 74.49 -1.87
N LEU A 199 -0.22 74.11 -1.97
CA LEU A 199 0.93 74.98 -1.71
C LEU A 199 1.03 76.12 -2.75
N ASN A 200 0.75 75.82 -4.03
CA ASN A 200 0.74 76.82 -5.09
C ASN A 200 -0.44 77.80 -4.92
N GLU A 201 -1.63 77.32 -4.57
CA GLU A 201 -2.80 78.16 -4.29
C GLU A 201 -2.55 79.08 -3.08
N LEU A 202 -1.92 78.57 -2.01
CA LEU A 202 -1.52 79.38 -0.85
C LEU A 202 -0.49 80.45 -1.21
N LYS A 203 0.44 80.15 -2.12
CA LYS A 203 1.43 81.12 -2.61
C LYS A 203 0.78 82.24 -3.43
N GLU A 204 -0.28 81.95 -4.17
CA GLU A 204 -1.02 82.97 -4.95
C GLU A 204 -1.91 83.88 -4.09
N GLN A 205 -2.21 83.47 -2.84
CA GLN A 205 -3.01 84.25 -1.89
C GLN A 205 -2.18 85.20 -0.99
N VAL A 206 -0.85 85.17 -1.09
CA VAL A 206 0.10 86.04 -0.36
C VAL A 206 0.74 87.04 -1.31
#